data_AF-A0A6G0ZCZ5-F1
#
_entry.id   AF-A0A6G0ZCZ5-F1
#
_cell.length_a   1.000
_cell.length_b   1.000
_cell.length_c   1.000
_cell.angle_alpha   90.00
_cell.angle_beta   90.00
_cell.angle_gamma   90.00
#
_symmetry.space_group_name_H-M   'P 1'
#
loop_
_entity.id
_entity.type
_entity.pdbx_description
1 polymer ?
#
loop_
_entity_poly.entity_id
_entity_poly.type
_entity_poly.pdbx_seq_one_letter_code
_entity_poly.pdbx_strand_id
1 'polypeptide(L)'
;MKTVAIYKQPPLSSVNNIFTLPFVPNVWIVLFIVMSVFAVTLIFLIWMSNWLHGVEMKLSFALDTVTLALLFLMSLTGYNAHLFSGISVAAAHYSIPARIATFTLFLCAVFLFTSYAACIVVLLQSASKTINTIVDLANKPITFSVQDTKHNYIYFNETVDENIKKIYFEKMKPQGAKAFTSPEIGVERVRNEFHSYLVEITLAYNIIAKTWQEHEKCSLSETELYKIPLLTLYVVKKSGYKDVFKQKMIQQHEIGLKYRITKKIMPQKQKCSANSGVIRFNSVTMKEIYPALIFLGYGICASCRK
;
A
#
# COMPACT_ATOMS: atom_id res chain seq x y z
N MET A 1 -12.09 -16.94 -23.18
CA MET A 1 -11.84 -15.54 -22.78
C MET A 1 -12.47 -15.34 -21.42
N LYS A 2 -11.86 -14.52 -20.56
CA LYS A 2 -12.39 -14.23 -19.22
C LYS A 2 -12.87 -12.80 -19.19
N THR A 3 -14.03 -12.55 -18.58
CA THR A 3 -14.49 -11.20 -18.27
C THR A 3 -14.07 -10.89 -16.85
N VAL A 4 -13.25 -9.87 -16.69
CA VAL A 4 -12.71 -9.48 -15.39
C VAL A 4 -12.97 -8.00 -15.17
N ALA A 5 -13.26 -7.64 -13.93
CA ALA A 5 -13.23 -6.26 -13.52
C ALA A 5 -11.78 -5.89 -13.24
N ILE A 6 -11.29 -4.89 -13.97
CA ILE A 6 -9.98 -4.28 -13.74
C ILE A 6 -10.14 -3.05 -12.86
N TYR A 7 -9.18 -2.82 -11.95
CA TYR A 7 -9.14 -1.63 -11.10
C TYR A 7 -7.72 -1.42 -10.56
N LYS A 8 -7.44 -0.22 -10.05
CA LYS A 8 -6.24 0.03 -9.25
C LYS A 8 -6.55 -0.15 -7.77
N GLN A 9 -5.65 -0.80 -7.03
CA GLN A 9 -5.78 -0.87 -5.58
C GLN A 9 -5.56 0.52 -4.97
N PRO A 10 -6.28 0.86 -3.87
CA PRO A 10 -6.02 2.09 -3.17
C PRO A 10 -4.63 2.05 -2.50
N PRO A 11 -3.99 3.20 -2.26
CA PRO A 11 -2.74 3.25 -1.52
C PRO A 11 -2.96 2.81 -0.07
N LEU A 12 -1.96 2.17 0.53
CA LEU A 12 -2.05 1.61 1.88
C LEU A 12 -2.35 2.67 2.96
N SER A 13 -1.83 3.88 2.74
CA SER A 13 -2.05 5.09 3.55
C SER A 13 -3.52 5.49 3.71
N SER A 14 -4.39 5.15 2.74
CA SER A 14 -5.81 5.51 2.78
C SER A 14 -6.65 4.58 3.62
N VAL A 15 -6.11 3.39 3.96
CA VAL A 15 -6.87 2.34 4.64
C VAL A 15 -6.41 2.19 6.09
N ASN A 16 -5.10 2.25 6.31
CA ASN A 16 -4.50 2.07 7.63
C ASN A 16 -3.59 3.24 8.00
N ASN A 17 -3.40 3.46 9.31
CA ASN A 17 -2.42 4.42 9.78
C ASN A 17 -1.01 3.94 9.41
N ILE A 18 -0.38 4.65 8.47
CA ILE A 18 0.91 4.26 7.91
C ILE A 18 2.06 4.38 8.91
N PHE A 19 1.89 5.19 9.96
CA PHE A 19 2.92 5.42 10.98
C PHE A 19 3.04 4.26 11.98
N THR A 20 1.99 3.46 12.15
CA THR A 20 2.01 2.29 13.06
C THR A 20 2.41 0.98 12.37
N LEU A 21 2.37 0.94 11.04
CA LEU A 21 2.66 -0.25 10.23
C LEU A 21 4.14 -0.67 10.10
N PRO A 22 5.16 0.22 10.19
CA PRO A 22 6.55 -0.17 9.93
C PRO A 22 7.06 -1.25 10.88
N PHE A 23 6.57 -1.24 12.11
CA PHE A 23 6.91 -2.21 13.13
C PHE A 23 5.69 -2.96 13.60
N VAL A 24 5.83 -4.28 13.77
CA VAL A 24 4.80 -5.10 14.41
C VAL A 24 4.60 -4.63 15.87
N PRO A 25 3.40 -4.80 16.46
CA PRO A 25 3.12 -4.35 17.82
C PRO A 25 4.16 -4.83 18.86
N ASN A 26 4.67 -6.04 18.68
CA ASN A 26 5.70 -6.61 19.54
C ASN A 26 7.02 -5.81 19.51
N VAL A 27 7.41 -5.28 18.34
CA VAL A 27 8.63 -4.48 18.19
C VAL A 27 8.48 -3.13 18.87
N TRP A 28 7.29 -2.51 18.82
CA TRP A 28 7.00 -1.30 19.59
C TRP A 28 7.14 -1.53 21.10
N ILE A 29 6.63 -2.66 21.60
CA ILE A 29 6.76 -3.05 23.02
C ILE A 29 8.22 -3.24 23.39
N VAL A 30 9.00 -3.98 22.59
CA VAL A 30 10.43 -4.18 22.82
C VAL A 30 11.18 -2.85 22.81
N LEU A 31 10.86 -1.95 21.88
CA LEU A 31 11.47 -0.62 21.82
C LEU A 31 11.18 0.18 23.08
N PHE A 32 9.94 0.15 23.58
CA PHE A 32 9.58 0.82 24.83
C PHE A 32 10.32 0.22 26.04
N ILE A 33 10.42 -1.11 26.13
CA ILE A 33 11.14 -1.81 27.20
C ILE A 33 12.64 -1.44 27.15
N VAL A 34 13.26 -1.52 25.98
CA VAL A 34 14.68 -1.19 25.80
C VAL A 34 14.95 0.27 26.19
N MET A 35 14.13 1.21 25.73
CA MET A 35 14.26 2.62 26.11
C MET A 35 14.06 2.85 27.61
N SER A 36 13.12 2.15 28.25
CA SER A 36 12.90 2.21 29.69
C SER A 36 14.10 1.67 30.47
N VAL A 37 14.65 0.52 30.07
CA VAL A 37 15.85 -0.07 30.68
C VAL A 37 17.03 0.89 30.57
N PHE A 38 17.25 1.50 29.40
CA PHE A 38 18.31 2.51 29.24
C PHE A 38 18.08 3.76 30.09
N ALA A 39 16.84 4.25 30.20
CA ALA A 39 16.55 5.39 31.06
C ALA A 39 16.84 5.06 32.53
N VAL A 40 16.46 3.87 33.00
CA VAL A 40 16.72 3.40 34.37
C VAL A 40 18.22 3.22 34.62
N THR A 41 18.97 2.64 33.68
CA THR A 41 20.43 2.49 33.84
C THR A 41 21.14 3.84 33.86
N LEU A 42 20.72 4.80 33.04
CA LEU A 42 21.24 6.16 33.09
C LEU A 42 20.91 6.83 34.42
N ILE A 43 19.66 6.80 34.88
CA ILE A 43 19.27 7.35 36.18
C ILE A 43 20.07 6.71 37.32
N PHE A 44 20.27 5.39 37.28
CA PHE A 44 21.06 4.66 38.26
C PHE A 44 22.54 5.09 38.26
N LEU A 45 23.15 5.24 37.08
CA LEU A 45 24.54 5.69 36.95
C LEU A 45 24.72 7.14 37.44
N ILE A 46 23.75 8.02 37.15
CA ILE A 46 23.72 9.41 37.65
C ILE A 46 23.61 9.41 39.18
N TRP A 47 22.70 8.61 39.72
CA TRP A 47 22.48 8.49 41.15
C TRP A 47 23.72 7.96 41.88
N MET A 48 24.34 6.90 41.37
CA MET A 48 25.59 6.35 41.91
C MET A 48 26.73 7.38 41.86
N SER A 49 26.85 8.12 40.76
CA SER A 49 27.86 9.17 40.60
C SER A 49 27.67 10.29 41.62
N ASN A 50 26.42 10.74 41.84
CA ASN A 50 26.11 11.81 42.79
C ASN A 50 26.26 11.36 44.24
N TRP A 51 25.91 10.11 44.57
CA TRP A 51 26.21 9.52 45.88
C TRP A 51 27.71 9.57 46.15
N LEU A 52 28.53 9.11 45.19
CA LEU A 52 29.98 9.04 45.35
C LEU A 52 30.63 10.44 45.55
N HIS A 53 30.05 11.47 44.95
CA HIS A 53 30.52 12.86 45.07
C HIS A 53 29.85 13.68 46.18
N GLY A 54 28.91 13.11 46.95
CA GLY A 54 28.27 13.77 48.09
C GLY A 54 27.37 14.96 47.73
N VAL A 55 26.84 15.00 46.50
CA VAL A 55 25.99 16.10 45.99
C VAL A 55 24.51 15.75 46.13
N GLU A 56 23.69 16.67 46.65
CA GLU A 56 22.24 16.46 46.76
C GLU A 56 21.56 16.34 45.38
N MET A 57 20.80 15.25 45.20
CA MET A 57 20.06 14.95 43.97
C MET A 57 18.83 15.84 43.82
N LYS A 58 18.81 16.74 42.84
CA LYS A 58 17.55 17.27 42.30
C LYS A 58 17.04 16.34 41.20
N LEU A 59 15.93 15.66 41.46
CA LEU A 59 15.23 14.78 40.51
C LEU A 59 14.93 15.49 39.17
N SER A 60 14.73 16.81 39.19
CA SER A 60 14.54 17.63 37.99
C SER A 60 15.74 17.57 37.05
N PHE A 61 16.98 17.54 37.57
CA PHE A 61 18.19 17.52 36.76
C PHE A 61 18.39 16.18 36.05
N ALA A 62 18.05 15.07 36.72
CA ALA A 62 18.07 13.74 36.11
C ALA A 62 17.02 13.61 35.00
N LEU A 63 15.79 14.10 35.24
CA LEU A 63 14.74 14.15 34.23
C LEU A 63 15.10 15.08 33.07
N ASP A 64 15.71 16.23 33.33
CA ASP A 64 16.19 17.16 32.30
C ASP A 64 17.33 16.56 31.44
N THR A 65 18.19 15.71 32.03
CA THR A 65 19.24 15.02 31.27
C THR A 65 18.71 13.87 30.41
N VAL A 66 17.68 13.16 30.88
CA VAL A 66 16.97 12.14 30.09
C VAL A 66 16.16 12.80 28.98
N THR A 67 15.50 13.93 29.22
CA THR A 67 14.80 14.69 28.18
C THR A 67 15.77 15.31 27.17
N LEU A 68 16.95 15.81 27.59
CA LEU A 68 18.02 16.26 26.69
C LEU A 68 18.59 15.12 25.83
N ALA A 69 18.77 13.93 26.39
CA ALA A 69 19.21 12.75 25.65
C ALA A 69 18.15 12.27 24.63
N LEU A 70 16.86 12.43 24.96
CA LEU A 70 15.75 12.17 24.03
C LEU A 70 15.57 13.29 22.98
N LEU A 71 15.85 14.55 23.33
CA LEU A 71 15.85 15.69 22.40
C LEU A 71 17.05 15.65 21.43
N PHE A 72 18.17 15.05 21.85
CA PHE A 72 19.31 14.76 20.98
C PHE A 72 18.90 13.87 19.79
N LEU A 73 17.98 12.91 20.00
CA LEU A 73 17.39 12.07 18.94
C LEU A 73 16.53 12.86 17.94
N MET A 74 15.91 13.96 18.36
CA MET A 74 15.12 14.86 17.50
C MET A 74 15.99 15.85 16.71
N SER A 75 17.23 16.10 17.14
CA SER A 75 18.11 17.11 16.54
C SER A 75 18.66 16.78 15.14
N LEU A 76 18.46 15.54 14.66
CA LEU A 76 18.83 15.11 13.31
C LEU A 76 18.07 15.85 12.19
N THR A 77 17.02 16.63 12.51
CA THR A 77 16.28 17.47 11.55
C THR A 77 16.74 18.94 11.50
N GLY A 78 17.89 19.28 12.08
CA GLY A 78 18.68 20.44 11.63
C GLY A 78 18.32 21.84 12.13
N TYR A 79 17.56 22.01 13.22
CA TYR A 79 17.20 23.36 13.70
C TYR A 79 17.79 23.82 15.05
N ASN A 80 18.55 23.00 15.78
CA ASN A 80 19.13 23.44 17.06
C ASN A 80 20.57 22.94 17.26
N ALA A 81 21.51 23.43 16.44
CA ALA A 81 22.94 23.31 16.71
C ALA A 81 23.33 23.93 18.07
N HIS A 82 22.55 24.89 18.58
CA HIS A 82 22.73 25.51 19.89
C HIS A 82 22.47 24.56 21.08
N LEU A 83 21.78 23.43 20.89
CA LEU A 83 21.56 22.44 21.96
C LEU A 83 22.72 21.45 22.11
N PHE A 84 23.56 21.32 21.06
CA PHE A 84 24.74 20.45 21.05
C PHE A 84 25.79 20.86 22.09
N SER A 85 25.89 22.16 22.38
CA SER A 85 26.79 22.70 23.41
C SER A 85 26.28 22.51 24.85
N GLY A 86 24.98 22.28 25.06
CA GLY A 86 24.44 21.96 26.39
C GLY A 86 24.76 20.53 26.83
N ILE A 87 24.79 19.60 25.88
CA ILE A 87 25.09 18.18 26.12
C ILE A 87 26.58 17.97 26.41
N SER A 88 27.50 18.70 25.77
CA SER A 88 28.93 18.61 26.10
C SER A 88 29.25 19.14 27.50
N VAL A 89 28.51 20.15 27.98
CA VAL A 89 28.66 20.73 29.32
C VAL A 89 28.05 19.83 30.40
N ALA A 90 26.91 19.17 30.15
CA ALA A 90 26.37 18.15 31.07
C ALA A 90 27.19 16.84 31.03
N ALA A 91 27.70 16.45 29.85
CA ALA A 91 28.59 15.30 29.66
C ALA A 91 29.93 15.47 30.38
N ALA A 92 30.43 16.70 30.54
CA ALA A 92 31.69 16.97 31.23
C ALA A 92 31.71 16.45 32.68
N HIS A 93 30.56 16.37 33.35
CA HIS A 93 30.41 15.85 34.71
C HIS A 93 30.13 14.34 34.82
N TYR A 94 30.03 13.62 33.69
CA TYR A 94 29.66 12.20 33.69
C TYR A 94 30.85 11.24 33.71
N SER A 95 30.73 10.21 34.58
CA SER A 95 31.62 9.05 34.67
C SER A 95 31.72 8.29 33.33
N ILE A 96 32.88 7.68 33.06
CA ILE A 96 33.18 6.94 31.81
C ILE A 96 32.07 5.94 31.42
N PRO A 97 31.45 5.16 32.33
CA PRO A 97 30.36 4.24 32.01
C PRO A 97 29.11 4.94 31.46
N ALA A 98 28.78 6.14 31.97
CA ALA A 98 27.62 6.90 31.49
C ALA A 98 27.83 7.41 30.06
N ARG A 99 29.07 7.74 29.68
CA ARG A 99 29.42 8.17 28.31
C ARG A 99 29.31 7.01 27.30
N ILE A 100 29.72 5.82 27.71
CA ILE A 100 29.58 4.62 26.87
C ILE A 100 28.09 4.28 26.71
N ALA A 101 27.31 4.32 27.79
CA ALA A 101 25.88 4.08 27.76
C ALA A 101 25.13 5.06 26.84
N THR A 102 25.40 6.37 26.94
CA THR A 102 24.76 7.37 26.06
C THR A 102 25.17 7.21 24.60
N PHE A 103 26.43 6.89 24.31
CA PHE A 103 26.89 6.60 22.95
C PHE A 103 26.20 5.37 22.34
N THR A 104 26.06 4.29 23.10
CA THR A 104 25.36 3.08 22.64
C THR A 104 23.88 3.33 22.39
N LEU A 105 23.20 4.10 23.25
CA LEU A 105 21.80 4.51 23.05
C LEU A 105 21.65 5.34 21.77
N PHE A 106 22.56 6.28 21.53
CA PHE A 106 22.55 7.10 20.32
C PHE A 106 22.68 6.25 19.06
N LEU A 107 23.66 5.33 19.01
CA LEU A 107 23.83 4.44 17.87
C LEU A 107 22.57 3.60 17.62
N CYS A 108 21.99 3.01 18.67
CA CYS A 108 20.76 2.22 18.56
C CYS A 108 19.61 3.04 17.97
N ALA A 109 19.42 4.27 18.43
CA ALA A 109 18.35 5.13 17.95
C ALA A 109 18.54 5.59 16.50
N VAL A 110 19.78 5.84 16.05
CA VAL A 110 20.06 6.15 14.64
C VAL A 110 19.68 4.98 13.73
N PHE A 111 20.02 3.74 14.12
CA PHE A 111 19.61 2.55 13.36
C PHE A 111 18.09 2.35 13.33
N LEU A 112 17.40 2.60 14.46
CA LEU A 112 15.94 2.51 14.52
C LEU A 112 15.26 3.60 13.68
N PHE A 113 15.76 4.84 13.72
CA PHE A 113 15.23 5.93 12.92
C PHE A 113 15.43 5.69 11.42
N THR A 114 16.64 5.29 11.01
CA THR A 114 16.95 5.03 9.59
C THR A 114 16.13 3.88 9.03
N SER A 115 15.96 2.79 9.78
CA SER A 115 15.11 1.67 9.37
C SER A 115 13.63 2.06 9.31
N TYR A 116 13.12 2.78 10.31
CA TYR A 116 11.75 3.29 10.32
C TYR A 116 11.47 4.24 9.13
N ALA A 117 12.36 5.19 8.88
CA ALA A 117 12.24 6.13 7.76
C ALA A 117 12.24 5.39 6.41
N ALA A 118 13.13 4.42 6.22
CA ALA A 118 13.15 3.60 5.01
C ALA A 118 11.85 2.80 4.83
N CYS A 119 11.34 2.17 5.89
CA CYS A 119 10.08 1.42 5.84
C CYS A 119 8.89 2.30 5.49
N ILE A 120 8.78 3.51 6.05
CA ILE A 120 7.69 4.45 5.72
C ILE A 120 7.68 4.79 4.23
N VAL A 121 8.85 5.10 3.65
CA VAL A 121 8.94 5.45 2.22
C VAL A 121 8.44 4.31 1.34
N VAL A 122 8.81 3.07 1.66
CA VAL A 122 8.35 1.89 0.93
C VAL A 122 6.84 1.67 1.09
N LEU A 123 6.31 1.85 2.31
CA LEU A 123 4.88 1.66 2.58
C LEU A 123 4.02 2.72 1.90
N LEU A 124 4.49 3.96 1.79
CA LEU A 124 3.78 5.03 1.07
C LEU A 124 3.65 4.72 -0.42
N GLN A 125 4.62 4.02 -0.98
CA GLN A 125 4.63 3.60 -2.38
C GLN A 125 3.88 2.29 -2.62
N SER A 126 3.55 1.55 -1.56
CA SER A 126 2.93 0.24 -1.65
C SER A 126 1.41 0.35 -1.77
N ALA A 127 0.86 -0.39 -2.72
CA ALA A 127 -0.58 -0.56 -2.86
C ALA A 127 -1.14 -1.48 -1.77
N SER A 128 -2.36 -1.20 -1.33
CA SER A 128 -3.08 -2.07 -0.40
C SER A 128 -3.63 -3.31 -1.10
N LYS A 129 -3.80 -4.43 -0.37
CA LYS A 129 -4.43 -5.66 -0.88
C LYS A 129 -5.85 -5.82 -0.32
N THR A 130 -6.64 -4.76 -0.35
CA THR A 130 -7.96 -4.81 0.31
C THR A 130 -9.04 -5.39 -0.59
N ILE A 131 -9.05 -5.12 -1.90
CA ILE A 131 -10.11 -5.61 -2.80
C ILE A 131 -9.58 -6.83 -3.55
N ASN A 132 -10.04 -8.03 -3.18
CA ASN A 132 -9.66 -9.27 -3.86
C ASN A 132 -10.86 -10.09 -4.35
N THR A 133 -12.05 -9.83 -3.78
CA THR A 133 -13.27 -10.60 -4.06
C THR A 133 -14.37 -9.71 -4.62
N ILE A 134 -15.36 -10.35 -5.27
CA ILE A 134 -16.57 -9.67 -5.76
C ILE A 134 -17.34 -9.03 -4.59
N VAL A 135 -17.34 -9.67 -3.42
CA VAL A 135 -17.98 -9.17 -2.19
C VAL A 135 -17.33 -7.84 -1.76
N ASP A 136 -15.99 -7.78 -1.73
CA ASP A 136 -15.27 -6.54 -1.43
C ASP A 136 -15.60 -5.45 -2.46
N LEU A 137 -15.68 -5.84 -3.73
CA LEU A 137 -16.00 -4.94 -4.83
C LEU A 137 -17.43 -4.41 -4.74
N ALA A 138 -18.37 -5.18 -4.20
CA ALA A 138 -19.75 -4.75 -3.97
C ALA A 138 -19.85 -3.80 -2.78
N ASN A 139 -19.20 -4.12 -1.65
CA ASN A 139 -19.36 -3.39 -0.40
C ASN A 139 -18.55 -2.09 -0.31
N LYS A 140 -17.42 -1.98 -0.99
CA LYS A 140 -16.55 -0.79 -0.88
C LYS A 140 -16.98 0.36 -1.78
N PRO A 141 -16.64 1.61 -1.43
CA PRO A 141 -17.03 2.80 -2.20
C PRO A 141 -16.15 2.99 -3.46
N ILE A 142 -16.04 1.96 -4.28
CA ILE A 142 -15.43 2.01 -5.62
C ILE A 142 -16.53 2.17 -6.67
N THR A 143 -16.35 3.11 -7.58
CA THR A 143 -17.28 3.31 -8.69
C THR A 143 -17.13 2.18 -9.70
N PHE A 144 -18.22 1.81 -10.39
CA PHE A 144 -18.21 0.65 -11.29
C PHE A 144 -18.81 1.02 -12.65
N SER A 145 -18.17 0.60 -13.74
CA SER A 145 -18.72 0.67 -15.11
C SER A 145 -18.36 -0.58 -15.90
N VAL A 146 -19.00 -0.74 -17.05
CA VAL A 146 -19.01 -1.97 -17.84
C VAL A 146 -18.84 -1.66 -19.31
N GLN A 147 -18.16 -2.53 -20.05
CA GLN A 147 -18.05 -2.44 -21.49
C GLN A 147 -19.42 -2.50 -22.17
N ASP A 148 -19.70 -1.54 -23.04
CA ASP A 148 -20.94 -1.46 -23.82
C ASP A 148 -21.03 -2.62 -24.83
N THR A 149 -21.59 -3.74 -24.39
CA THR A 149 -21.83 -4.93 -25.22
C THR A 149 -23.16 -5.55 -24.85
N LYS A 150 -23.88 -6.07 -25.86
CA LYS A 150 -25.19 -6.72 -25.68
C LYS A 150 -25.17 -7.83 -24.62
N HIS A 151 -24.08 -8.60 -24.57
CA HIS A 151 -23.89 -9.66 -23.59
C HIS A 151 -23.96 -9.12 -22.15
N ASN A 152 -23.31 -7.98 -21.88
CA ASN A 152 -23.25 -7.42 -20.54
C ASN A 152 -24.62 -6.91 -20.08
N TYR A 153 -25.41 -6.28 -20.96
CA TYR A 153 -26.77 -5.87 -20.62
C TYR A 153 -27.64 -7.06 -20.19
N ILE A 154 -27.61 -8.14 -20.97
CA ILE A 154 -28.37 -9.36 -20.68
C ILE A 154 -27.89 -9.96 -19.35
N TYR A 155 -26.57 -10.09 -19.18
CA TYR A 155 -26.00 -10.68 -17.98
C TYR A 155 -26.45 -9.92 -16.72
N PHE A 156 -26.26 -8.60 -16.66
CA PHE A 156 -26.66 -7.83 -15.47
C PHE A 156 -28.17 -7.84 -15.20
N ASN A 157 -29.00 -7.97 -16.24
CA ASN A 157 -30.45 -8.09 -16.09
C ASN A 157 -30.88 -9.48 -15.57
N GLU A 158 -30.20 -10.54 -16.02
CA GLU A 158 -30.57 -11.94 -15.73
C GLU A 158 -29.78 -12.55 -14.55
N THR A 159 -28.74 -11.87 -14.05
CA THR A 159 -27.92 -12.40 -12.95
C THR A 159 -28.75 -12.79 -11.73
N VAL A 160 -28.40 -13.92 -11.12
CA VAL A 160 -28.98 -14.38 -9.85
C VAL A 160 -28.10 -14.01 -8.66
N ASP A 161 -26.78 -13.86 -8.88
CA ASP A 161 -25.80 -13.55 -7.83
C ASP A 161 -26.10 -12.23 -7.13
N GLU A 162 -26.28 -12.30 -5.81
CA GLU A 162 -26.63 -11.17 -4.96
C GLU A 162 -25.56 -10.06 -4.97
N ASN A 163 -24.27 -10.42 -5.02
CA ASN A 163 -23.19 -9.44 -5.04
C ASN A 163 -23.18 -8.65 -6.35
N ILE A 164 -23.42 -9.34 -7.48
CA ILE A 164 -23.46 -8.70 -8.79
C ILE A 164 -24.71 -7.82 -8.92
N LYS A 165 -25.87 -8.29 -8.42
CA LYS A 165 -27.07 -7.46 -8.32
C LYS A 165 -26.83 -6.21 -7.47
N LYS A 166 -26.16 -6.34 -6.33
CA LYS A 166 -25.80 -5.21 -5.48
C LYS A 166 -24.95 -4.19 -6.24
N ILE A 167 -23.92 -4.64 -6.96
CA ILE A 167 -23.10 -3.76 -7.83
C ILE A 167 -23.98 -3.07 -8.88
N TYR A 168 -24.88 -3.81 -9.53
CA TYR A 168 -25.76 -3.24 -10.56
C TYR A 168 -26.70 -2.16 -9.99
N PHE A 169 -27.41 -2.45 -8.90
CA PHE A 169 -28.39 -1.53 -8.33
C PHE A 169 -27.76 -0.33 -7.61
N GLU A 170 -26.69 -0.54 -6.84
CA GLU A 170 -26.09 0.52 -6.03
C GLU A 170 -25.07 1.36 -6.83
N LYS A 171 -24.37 0.78 -7.81
CA LYS A 171 -23.24 1.45 -8.47
C LYS A 171 -23.50 1.81 -9.92
N MET A 172 -24.18 0.94 -10.67
CA MET A 172 -24.43 1.16 -12.10
C MET A 172 -25.71 1.92 -12.36
N LYS A 173 -26.83 1.51 -11.75
CA LYS A 173 -28.16 2.11 -11.98
C LYS A 173 -28.20 3.63 -11.74
N PRO A 174 -27.53 4.20 -10.71
CA PRO A 174 -27.50 5.66 -10.53
C PRO A 174 -26.76 6.41 -11.65
N GLN A 175 -25.82 5.75 -12.34
CA GLN A 175 -25.08 6.33 -13.46
C GLN A 175 -25.83 6.22 -14.80
N GLY A 176 -26.87 5.37 -14.88
CA GLY A 176 -27.68 5.15 -16.07
C GLY A 176 -26.83 4.75 -17.29
N ALA A 177 -26.97 5.49 -18.38
CA ALA A 177 -26.20 5.25 -19.62
C ALA A 177 -24.69 5.37 -19.43
N LYS A 178 -24.20 6.17 -18.46
CA LYS A 178 -22.76 6.34 -18.19
C LYS A 178 -22.12 5.11 -17.54
N ALA A 179 -22.92 4.14 -17.09
CA ALA A 179 -22.41 2.87 -16.58
C ALA A 179 -21.91 1.95 -17.70
N PHE A 180 -22.37 2.14 -18.94
CA PHE A 180 -21.93 1.39 -20.10
C PHE A 180 -21.04 2.28 -20.96
N THR A 181 -19.76 1.93 -21.08
CA THR A 181 -18.75 2.79 -21.70
C THR A 181 -17.87 2.00 -22.65
N SER A 182 -17.25 2.70 -23.60
CA SER A 182 -16.27 2.09 -24.50
C SER A 182 -15.01 1.67 -23.72
N PRO A 183 -14.27 0.65 -24.22
CA PRO A 183 -13.05 0.17 -23.58
C PRO A 183 -12.01 1.26 -23.28
N GLU A 184 -11.86 2.23 -24.18
CA GLU A 184 -10.88 3.30 -24.08
C GLU A 184 -11.20 4.21 -22.89
N ILE A 185 -12.46 4.67 -22.81
CA ILE A 185 -12.94 5.54 -21.74
C ILE A 185 -12.91 4.79 -20.40
N GLY A 186 -13.36 3.54 -20.38
CA GLY A 186 -13.38 2.74 -19.16
C GLY A 186 -11.97 2.49 -18.59
N VAL A 187 -11.00 2.15 -19.45
CA VAL A 187 -9.59 1.97 -19.04
C VAL A 187 -8.96 3.28 -18.59
N GLU A 188 -9.28 4.41 -19.23
CA GLU A 188 -8.81 5.74 -18.81
C GLU A 188 -9.37 6.13 -17.44
N ARG A 189 -10.65 5.87 -17.17
CA ARG A 189 -11.24 6.10 -15.84
C ARG A 189 -10.56 5.25 -14.77
N VAL A 190 -10.24 3.99 -15.04
CA VAL A 190 -9.46 3.15 -14.11
C VAL A 190 -8.06 3.72 -13.86
N ARG A 191 -7.48 4.44 -14.82
CA ARG A 191 -6.16 5.07 -14.66
C ARG A 191 -6.20 6.24 -13.68
N ASN A 192 -7.23 7.08 -13.78
CA ASN A 192 -7.30 8.40 -13.14
C ASN A 192 -8.20 8.44 -11.90
N GLU A 193 -9.21 7.58 -11.83
CA GLU A 193 -10.23 7.56 -10.78
C GLU A 193 -10.16 6.27 -9.95
N PHE A 194 -10.73 6.30 -8.73
CA PHE A 194 -10.99 5.08 -7.96
C PHE A 194 -12.20 4.35 -8.54
N HIS A 195 -11.96 3.68 -9.67
CA HIS A 195 -12.95 3.11 -10.54
C HIS A 195 -12.61 1.66 -10.90
N SER A 196 -13.65 0.84 -11.01
CA SER A 196 -13.56 -0.52 -11.49
C SER A 196 -14.33 -0.67 -12.79
N TYR A 197 -13.70 -1.31 -13.77
CA TYR A 197 -14.24 -1.45 -15.11
C TYR A 197 -14.30 -2.91 -15.53
N LEU A 198 -15.49 -3.39 -15.90
CA LEU A 198 -15.69 -4.73 -16.43
C LEU A 198 -15.50 -4.73 -17.95
N VAL A 199 -14.53 -5.50 -18.42
CA VAL A 199 -14.15 -5.52 -19.84
C VAL A 199 -13.58 -6.88 -20.21
N GLU A 200 -13.57 -7.19 -21.51
CA GLU A 200 -12.77 -8.30 -22.01
C GLU A 200 -11.28 -8.04 -21.77
N ILE A 201 -10.64 -8.90 -20.98
CA ILE A 201 -9.26 -8.70 -20.51
C ILE A 201 -8.25 -8.52 -21.65
N THR A 202 -8.50 -9.19 -22.78
CA THR A 202 -7.67 -9.15 -23.99
C THR A 202 -7.64 -7.76 -24.62
N LEU A 203 -8.81 -7.09 -24.67
CA LEU A 203 -8.93 -5.72 -25.17
C LEU A 203 -8.29 -4.73 -24.18
N ALA A 204 -8.58 -4.91 -22.89
CA ALA A 204 -8.02 -4.06 -21.84
C ALA A 204 -6.49 -4.05 -21.85
N TYR A 205 -5.85 -5.23 -21.89
CA TYR A 205 -4.39 -5.30 -21.93
C TYR A 205 -3.79 -4.70 -23.20
N ASN A 206 -4.47 -4.79 -24.35
CA ASN A 206 -4.01 -4.13 -25.57
C ASN A 206 -3.99 -2.60 -25.41
N ILE A 207 -5.05 -2.03 -24.83
CA ILE A 207 -5.16 -0.59 -24.58
C ILE A 207 -4.13 -0.14 -23.53
N ILE A 208 -4.06 -0.85 -22.40
CA ILE A 208 -3.12 -0.58 -21.30
C ILE A 208 -1.67 -0.66 -21.79
N ALA A 209 -1.32 -1.67 -22.60
CA ALA A 209 0.04 -1.80 -23.13
C ALA A 209 0.47 -0.61 -23.99
N LYS A 210 -0.48 0.03 -24.70
CA LYS A 210 -0.23 1.19 -25.56
C LYS A 210 -0.27 2.54 -24.82
N THR A 211 -1.09 2.66 -23.78
CA THR A 211 -1.42 3.97 -23.16
C THR A 211 -0.78 4.19 -21.79
N TRP A 212 -0.50 3.12 -21.03
CA TRP A 212 0.00 3.21 -19.66
C TRP A 212 1.51 3.06 -19.58
N GLN A 213 2.12 3.70 -18.59
CA GLN A 213 3.52 3.52 -18.28
C GLN A 213 3.78 2.22 -17.51
N GLU A 214 5.01 1.70 -17.57
CA GLU A 214 5.36 0.39 -16.97
C GLU A 214 5.06 0.30 -15.48
N HIS A 215 5.36 1.37 -14.73
CA HIS A 215 5.12 1.42 -13.30
C HIS A 215 3.62 1.43 -12.93
N GLU A 216 2.75 1.99 -13.77
CA GLU A 216 1.30 2.05 -13.51
C GLU A 216 0.64 0.69 -13.66
N LYS A 217 1.12 -0.13 -14.60
CA LYS A 217 0.59 -1.48 -14.86
C LYS A 217 0.68 -2.39 -13.63
N CYS A 218 1.67 -2.17 -12.76
CA CYS A 218 1.86 -2.98 -11.56
C CYS A 218 0.86 -2.72 -10.44
N SER A 219 0.16 -1.59 -10.48
CA SER A 219 -0.95 -1.30 -9.57
C SER A 219 -2.28 -1.95 -10.00
N LEU A 220 -2.31 -2.58 -11.19
CA LEU A 220 -3.52 -3.16 -11.76
C LEU A 220 -3.89 -4.48 -11.06
N SER A 221 -5.09 -4.51 -10.49
CA SER A 221 -5.73 -5.69 -9.95
C SER A 221 -6.91 -6.11 -10.81
N GLU A 222 -7.21 -7.40 -10.76
CA GLU A 222 -8.24 -8.04 -11.56
C GLU A 222 -9.06 -8.93 -10.63
N THR A 223 -10.38 -8.80 -10.72
CA THR A 223 -11.31 -9.75 -10.10
C THR A 223 -12.18 -10.35 -11.19
N GLU A 224 -12.21 -11.68 -11.27
CA GLU A 224 -13.05 -12.41 -12.22
C GLU A 224 -14.50 -12.36 -11.73
N LEU A 225 -15.40 -11.70 -12.48
CA LEU A 225 -16.82 -11.61 -12.10
C LEU A 225 -17.58 -12.86 -12.53
N TYR A 226 -17.39 -13.29 -13.77
CA TYR A 226 -18.00 -14.49 -14.33
C TYR A 226 -17.20 -15.04 -15.49
N LYS A 227 -17.38 -16.34 -15.72
CA LYS A 227 -16.78 -17.04 -16.84
C LYS A 227 -17.73 -17.01 -18.02
N ILE A 228 -17.26 -16.48 -19.14
CA ILE A 228 -17.93 -16.70 -20.42
C ILE A 228 -17.72 -18.17 -20.79
N PRO A 229 -18.76 -18.89 -21.24
CA PRO A 229 -18.61 -20.23 -21.79
C PRO A 229 -17.60 -20.25 -22.94
N LEU A 230 -16.99 -21.41 -23.18
CA LEU A 230 -16.00 -21.59 -24.24
C LEU A 230 -16.62 -21.21 -25.60
N LEU A 231 -16.09 -20.16 -26.22
CA LEU A 231 -16.41 -19.78 -27.60
C LEU A 231 -15.88 -20.89 -28.53
N THR A 232 -16.79 -21.53 -29.25
CA THR A 232 -16.49 -22.53 -30.28
C THR A 232 -16.98 -22.06 -31.65
N LEU A 233 -16.54 -22.74 -32.70
CA LEU A 233 -17.05 -22.50 -34.04
C LEU A 233 -18.54 -22.85 -34.12
N TYR A 234 -19.33 -21.92 -34.66
CA TYR A 234 -20.73 -22.17 -34.97
C TYR A 234 -20.83 -22.81 -36.35
N VAL A 235 -21.61 -23.88 -36.46
CA VAL A 235 -21.81 -24.63 -37.70
C VAL A 235 -23.31 -24.80 -37.91
N VAL A 236 -23.77 -24.69 -39.16
CA VAL A 236 -25.18 -24.89 -39.53
C VAL A 236 -25.64 -26.29 -39.13
N LYS A 237 -26.86 -26.39 -38.59
CA LYS A 237 -27.47 -27.66 -38.18
C LYS A 237 -27.50 -28.63 -39.37
N LYS A 238 -27.07 -29.88 -39.15
CA LYS A 238 -26.93 -30.94 -40.18
C LYS A 238 -25.87 -30.67 -41.27
N SER A 239 -24.91 -29.77 -41.04
CA SER A 239 -23.76 -29.62 -41.94
C SER A 239 -22.79 -30.80 -41.81
N GLY A 240 -22.35 -31.36 -42.95
CA GLY A 240 -21.31 -32.40 -42.99
C GLY A 240 -19.94 -31.92 -42.51
N TYR A 241 -19.71 -30.61 -42.41
CA TYR A 241 -18.43 -30.06 -41.94
C TYR A 241 -18.26 -30.10 -40.42
N LYS A 242 -19.31 -30.42 -39.66
CA LYS A 242 -19.25 -30.48 -38.20
C LYS A 242 -18.15 -31.39 -37.70
N ASP A 243 -18.06 -32.60 -38.25
CA ASP A 243 -17.10 -33.61 -37.79
C ASP A 243 -15.67 -33.27 -38.20
N VAL A 244 -15.51 -32.71 -39.41
CA VAL A 244 -14.22 -32.23 -39.91
C VAL A 244 -13.67 -31.11 -39.00
N PHE A 245 -14.48 -30.08 -38.71
CA PHE A 245 -14.05 -29.00 -37.82
C PHE A 245 -13.77 -29.48 -36.40
N LYS A 246 -14.60 -30.40 -35.89
CA LYS A 246 -14.39 -31.00 -34.56
C LYS A 246 -13.04 -31.72 -34.49
N GLN A 247 -12.78 -32.63 -35.44
CA GLN A 247 -11.53 -33.40 -35.47
C GLN A 247 -10.30 -32.48 -35.58
N LYS A 248 -10.35 -31.47 -36.46
CA LYS A 248 -9.24 -30.53 -36.63
C LYS A 248 -9.02 -29.64 -35.42
N MET A 249 -10.08 -29.17 -34.74
CA MET A 249 -9.92 -28.40 -33.51
C MET A 249 -9.32 -29.23 -32.36
N ILE A 250 -9.71 -30.50 -32.23
CA ILE A 250 -9.12 -31.41 -31.24
C ILE A 250 -7.64 -31.60 -31.54
N GLN A 251 -7.28 -31.91 -32.79
CA GLN A 251 -5.89 -32.05 -33.23
C GLN A 251 -5.07 -30.79 -32.92
N GLN A 252 -5.59 -29.59 -33.22
CA GLN A 252 -4.91 -28.32 -32.91
C GLN A 252 -4.73 -28.08 -31.41
N HIS A 253 -5.61 -28.63 -30.58
CA HIS A 253 -5.52 -28.54 -29.13
C HIS A 253 -4.46 -29.51 -28.59
N GLU A 254 -4.47 -30.76 -29.05
CA GLU A 254 -3.53 -31.81 -28.64
C GLU A 254 -2.08 -31.46 -28.98
N ILE A 255 -1.82 -30.93 -30.18
CA ILE A 255 -0.47 -30.49 -30.57
C ILE A 255 -0.06 -29.16 -29.93
N GLY A 256 -0.92 -28.55 -29.10
CA GLY A 256 -0.64 -27.27 -28.45
C GLY A 256 -0.65 -26.04 -29.37
N LEU A 257 -1.05 -26.16 -30.64
CA LEU A 257 -1.06 -25.05 -31.60
C LEU A 257 -1.97 -23.91 -31.11
N LYS A 258 -3.16 -24.26 -30.60
CA LYS A 258 -4.09 -23.28 -30.01
C LYS A 258 -3.43 -22.50 -28.87
N TYR A 259 -2.71 -23.18 -27.98
CA TYR A 259 -2.04 -22.53 -26.84
C TYR A 259 -0.93 -21.59 -27.32
N ARG A 260 -0.07 -22.05 -28.25
CA ARG A 260 1.02 -21.25 -28.81
C ARG A 260 0.51 -19.99 -29.52
N ILE A 261 -0.49 -20.12 -30.38
CA ILE A 261 -1.08 -18.98 -31.11
C ILE A 261 -1.73 -18.01 -30.12
N THR A 262 -2.51 -18.52 -29.17
CA THR A 262 -3.16 -17.68 -28.15
C THR A 262 -2.12 -16.90 -27.34
N LYS A 263 -1.03 -17.53 -26.91
CA LYS A 263 0.05 -16.86 -26.16
C LYS A 263 0.79 -15.81 -26.99
N LYS A 264 0.90 -16.02 -28.32
CA LYS A 264 1.58 -15.10 -29.24
C LYS A 264 0.72 -13.88 -29.59
N ILE A 265 -0.58 -14.09 -29.82
CA ILE A 265 -1.50 -13.05 -30.29
C ILE A 265 -2.12 -12.29 -29.12
N MET A 266 -2.53 -12.99 -28.06
CA MET A 266 -3.23 -12.36 -26.95
C MET A 266 -2.24 -11.66 -26.03
N PRO A 267 -2.42 -10.35 -25.77
CA PRO A 267 -1.61 -9.66 -24.79
C PRO A 267 -1.74 -10.36 -23.43
N GLN A 268 -0.60 -10.61 -22.82
CA GLN A 268 -0.50 -11.22 -21.50
C GLN A 268 -0.42 -10.14 -20.44
N LYS A 269 -0.84 -10.48 -19.21
CA LYS A 269 -0.56 -9.65 -18.05
C LYS A 269 0.95 -9.40 -17.97
N GLN A 270 1.36 -8.14 -17.91
CA GLN A 270 2.76 -7.79 -17.66
C GLN A 270 3.18 -8.35 -16.30
N LYS A 271 4.29 -9.11 -16.31
CA LYS A 271 4.91 -9.58 -15.07
C LYS A 271 5.64 -8.41 -14.45
N CYS A 272 5.14 -7.94 -13.32
CA CYS A 272 5.85 -6.96 -12.51
C CYS A 272 7.02 -7.65 -11.85
N SER A 273 8.23 -7.35 -12.33
CA SER A 273 9.45 -7.76 -11.65
C SER A 273 9.65 -6.87 -10.44
N ALA A 274 9.80 -7.45 -9.25
CA ALA A 274 10.19 -6.70 -8.06
C ALA A 274 11.53 -5.95 -8.26
N ASN A 275 12.32 -6.33 -9.28
CA ASN A 275 13.66 -5.81 -9.56
C ASN A 275 13.73 -4.77 -10.70
N SER A 276 12.63 -4.42 -11.38
CA SER A 276 12.66 -3.34 -12.38
C SER A 276 12.52 -1.99 -11.67
N GLY A 277 13.67 -1.48 -11.19
CA GLY A 277 13.83 -0.25 -10.40
C GLY A 277 13.45 1.04 -11.12
N VAL A 278 12.15 1.23 -11.37
CA VAL A 278 11.57 2.55 -11.60
C VAL A 278 10.42 2.73 -10.62
N ILE A 279 10.79 2.84 -9.35
CA ILE A 279 9.91 3.38 -8.32
C ILE A 279 9.82 4.88 -8.63
N ARG A 280 8.86 5.28 -9.47
CA ARG A 280 8.49 6.69 -9.53
C ARG A 280 7.85 7.05 -8.20
N PHE A 281 8.38 8.08 -7.56
CA PHE A 281 7.76 8.70 -6.40
C PHE A 281 6.45 9.31 -6.85
N ASN A 282 5.33 8.66 -6.49
CA ASN A 282 4.04 9.30 -6.59
C ASN A 282 3.97 10.43 -5.56
N SER A 283 3.33 11.53 -5.93
CA SER A 283 3.10 12.65 -5.03
C SER A 283 2.28 12.17 -3.82
N VAL A 284 2.86 12.36 -2.63
CA VAL A 284 2.20 12.08 -1.35
C VAL A 284 1.05 13.06 -1.18
N THR A 285 -0.15 12.54 -0.92
CA THR A 285 -1.34 13.38 -0.73
C THR A 285 -1.39 13.88 0.72
N MET A 286 -1.87 15.11 0.95
CA MET A 286 -1.99 15.68 2.32
C MET A 286 -2.79 14.80 3.30
N LYS A 287 -3.71 13.97 2.78
CA LYS A 287 -4.45 12.97 3.56
C LYS A 287 -3.54 11.97 4.27
N GLU A 288 -2.39 11.64 3.70
CA GLU A 288 -1.45 10.65 4.24
C GLU A 288 -0.66 11.22 5.45
N ILE A 289 -0.47 12.54 5.49
CA ILE A 289 0.25 13.26 6.56
C ILE A 289 -0.71 13.68 7.69
N TYR A 290 -2.02 13.57 7.48
CA TYR A 290 -3.05 14.01 8.42
C TYR A 290 -2.88 13.48 9.86
N PRO A 291 -2.60 12.18 10.11
CA PRO A 291 -2.39 11.68 11.47
C PRO A 291 -1.19 12.33 12.17
N ALA A 292 -0.12 12.64 11.44
CA ALA A 292 1.07 13.30 11.99
C ALA A 292 0.77 14.75 12.38
N LEU A 293 -0.04 15.47 11.59
CA LEU A 293 -0.47 16.84 11.93
C LEU A 293 -1.35 16.87 13.18
N ILE A 294 -2.25 15.90 13.34
CA ILE A 294 -3.06 15.77 14.56
C ILE A 294 -2.16 15.56 15.78
N PHE A 295 -1.20 14.63 15.67
CA PHE A 295 -0.27 14.35 16.77
C PHE A 295 0.55 15.58 17.16
N LEU A 296 1.03 16.33 16.17
CA LEU A 296 1.73 17.61 16.38
C LEU A 296 0.83 18.65 17.06
N GLY A 297 -0.44 18.75 16.64
CA GLY A 297 -1.42 19.62 17.28
C GLY A 297 -1.63 19.29 18.76
N TYR A 298 -1.83 18.01 19.10
CA TYR A 298 -1.93 17.57 20.49
C TYR A 298 -0.66 17.87 21.30
N GLY A 299 0.53 17.69 20.71
CA GLY A 299 1.80 18.02 21.35
C GLY A 299 1.92 19.50 21.69
N ILE A 300 1.53 20.40 20.77
CA ILE A 300 1.53 21.84 21.01
C ILE A 300 0.52 22.20 22.11
N CYS A 301 -0.70 21.66 22.05
CA CYS A 301 -1.71 21.93 23.07
C CYS A 301 -1.30 21.45 24.46
N ALA A 302 -0.67 20.27 24.57
CA ALA A 302 -0.17 19.76 25.84
C ALA A 302 0.99 20.60 26.39
N SER A 303 1.87 21.10 25.51
CA SER A 303 3.00 21.95 25.89
C SER A 303 2.57 23.36 26.32
N CYS A 304 1.56 23.95 25.65
CA CYS A 304 1.02 25.26 25.98
C CYS A 304 0.19 25.27 27.28
N ARG A 305 -0.16 24.11 27.84
CA ARG A 305 -0.86 24.01 29.12
C ARG A 305 0.14 24.15 30.27
N LYS A 306 0.68 25.36 30.42
CA LYS A 306 1.37 25.83 31.63
C LYS A 306 0.51 26.90 32.31
#